data_AF-W5SJ42-F1
#
_entry.id   AF-W5SJ42-F1
#
_cell.length_a   1.000
_cell.length_b   1.000
_cell.length_c   1.000
_cell.angle_alpha   90.00
_cell.angle_beta   90.00
_cell.angle_gamma   90.00
#
_symmetry.space_group_name_H-M   'P 1'
#
loop_
_entity.id
_entity.type
_entity.pdbx_description
1 polymer ?
#
loop_
_entity_poly.entity_id
_entity_poly.type
_entity_poly.pdbx_seq_one_letter_code
_entity_poly.pdbx_strand_id
1 'polypeptide(L)'
;MKRFGDVKLYKLGEVVDILSQDFNYQTKAGILCKKLTTLNAYIQYENARYIPENIICDLTETIKTKEMKFKMRTIIQNKIEIVNNKINKYFRDNNQNNKTLINKTNNMKIQNIETEKINNELIEIKEAIKKLTEKTQEETKNKDNEIIKLKAEIKKLTEKTQEETKNKDNEIIKLKAEIKKLTEKTQTKFIIKSKSYSNVPDKKNI
;
A
#
# COMPACT_ATOMS: atom_id res chain seq x y z
N MET A 1 -36.62 -22.13 -26.12
CA MET A 1 -37.42 -21.34 -25.17
C MET A 1 -36.59 -20.18 -24.63
N LYS A 2 -37.16 -18.97 -24.58
CA LYS A 2 -36.57 -17.78 -23.93
C LYS A 2 -37.36 -17.48 -22.66
N ARG A 3 -36.69 -17.02 -21.59
CA ARG A 3 -37.30 -16.76 -20.28
C ARG A 3 -36.97 -15.36 -19.77
N PHE A 4 -37.97 -14.66 -19.24
CA PHE A 4 -37.86 -13.34 -18.61
C PHE A 4 -38.58 -13.37 -17.26
N GLY A 5 -37.84 -13.64 -16.18
CA GLY A 5 -38.45 -13.96 -14.88
C GLY A 5 -39.37 -15.19 -15.00
N ASP A 6 -40.65 -15.00 -14.71
CA ASP A 6 -41.67 -16.06 -14.81
C ASP A 6 -42.32 -16.18 -16.19
N VAL A 7 -41.99 -15.28 -17.12
CA VAL A 7 -42.49 -15.34 -18.49
C VAL A 7 -41.65 -16.30 -19.30
N LYS A 8 -42.30 -17.29 -19.93
CA LYS A 8 -41.68 -18.16 -20.93
C LYS A 8 -42.23 -17.88 -22.32
N LEU A 9 -41.31 -17.80 -23.28
CA LEU A 9 -41.57 -17.57 -24.69
C LEU A 9 -41.00 -18.72 -25.52
N TYR A 10 -41.78 -19.20 -26.47
CA TYR A 10 -41.47 -20.38 -27.27
C TYR A 10 -41.35 -20.03 -28.75
N LYS A 11 -40.47 -20.73 -29.46
CA LYS A 11 -40.41 -20.70 -30.92
C LYS A 11 -41.57 -21.52 -31.49
N LEU A 12 -41.93 -21.25 -32.74
CA LEU A 12 -43.03 -21.91 -33.43
C LEU A 12 -42.96 -23.45 -33.36
N GLY A 13 -41.79 -24.04 -33.61
CA GLY A 13 -41.60 -25.50 -33.53
C GLY A 13 -41.88 -26.05 -32.13
N GLU A 14 -41.36 -25.37 -31.10
CA GLU A 14 -41.58 -25.77 -29.70
C GLU A 14 -43.06 -25.73 -29.32
N VAL A 15 -43.83 -24.76 -29.84
CA VAL A 15 -45.28 -24.70 -29.59
C VAL A 15 -46.03 -25.82 -30.30
N VAL A 16 -45.59 -26.25 -31.49
CA VAL A 16 -46.17 -27.43 -32.16
C VAL A 16 -46.00 -28.67 -31.30
N ASP A 17 -44.80 -28.85 -30.72
CA ASP A 17 -44.50 -29.99 -29.85
C ASP A 17 -45.34 -29.94 -28.58
N ILE A 18 -45.41 -28.79 -27.91
CA ILE A 18 -46.23 -28.57 -26.70
C ILE A 18 -47.71 -28.85 -26.98
N LEU A 19 -48.24 -28.35 -28.08
CA LEU A 19 -49.64 -28.58 -28.45
C LEU A 19 -49.92 -30.08 -28.67
N SER A 20 -48.98 -30.82 -29.26
CA SER A 20 -49.15 -32.26 -29.46
C SER A 20 -49.02 -33.05 -28.17
N GLN A 21 -48.06 -32.72 -27.31
CA GLN A 21 -47.74 -33.47 -26.09
C GLN A 21 -48.72 -33.17 -24.95
N ASP A 22 -48.96 -31.87 -24.69
CA ASP A 22 -49.67 -31.43 -23.49
C ASP A 22 -51.17 -31.24 -23.73
N PHE A 23 -51.57 -31.02 -24.99
CA PHE A 23 -52.95 -30.70 -25.36
C PHE A 23 -53.58 -31.71 -26.34
N ASN A 24 -52.85 -32.77 -26.72
CA ASN A 24 -53.27 -33.74 -27.75
C ASN A 24 -53.77 -33.08 -29.05
N TYR A 25 -53.22 -31.92 -29.39
CA TYR A 25 -53.60 -31.10 -30.54
C TYR A 25 -52.57 -31.22 -31.65
N GLN A 26 -52.85 -32.08 -32.63
CA GLN A 26 -51.96 -32.28 -33.77
C GLN A 26 -52.11 -31.14 -34.78
N THR A 27 -51.02 -30.41 -35.02
CA THR A 27 -50.98 -29.34 -36.02
C THR A 27 -49.62 -29.28 -36.70
N LYS A 28 -49.58 -28.66 -37.89
CA LYS A 28 -48.32 -28.39 -38.60
C LYS A 28 -47.89 -26.96 -38.36
N ALA A 29 -46.58 -26.72 -38.29
CA ALA A 29 -46.01 -25.39 -38.07
C ALA A 29 -46.58 -24.33 -39.05
N GLY A 30 -46.78 -24.67 -40.32
CA GLY A 30 -47.36 -23.74 -41.31
C GLY A 30 -48.82 -23.34 -41.02
N ILE A 31 -49.64 -24.27 -40.53
CA ILE A 31 -51.04 -24.01 -40.15
C ILE A 31 -51.07 -23.12 -38.91
N LEU A 32 -50.28 -23.49 -37.91
CA LEU A 32 -50.15 -22.74 -36.67
C LEU A 32 -49.63 -21.31 -36.93
N CYS A 33 -48.63 -21.15 -37.80
CA CYS A 33 -48.08 -19.86 -38.17
C CYS A 33 -49.13 -18.91 -38.76
N LYS A 34 -49.99 -19.41 -39.66
CA LYS A 34 -51.10 -18.64 -40.24
C LYS A 34 -52.11 -18.21 -39.18
N LYS A 35 -52.42 -19.11 -38.25
CA LYS A 35 -53.33 -18.84 -37.13
C LYS A 35 -52.76 -17.77 -36.19
N LEU A 36 -51.51 -17.91 -35.76
CA LEU A 36 -50.81 -16.93 -34.93
C LEU A 36 -50.75 -15.55 -35.59
N THR A 37 -50.46 -15.50 -36.89
CA THR A 37 -50.46 -14.26 -37.67
C THR A 37 -51.86 -13.63 -37.69
N THR A 38 -52.91 -14.44 -37.90
CA THR A 38 -54.30 -13.97 -37.90
C THR A 38 -54.71 -13.38 -36.55
N LEU A 39 -54.20 -13.97 -35.46
CA LEU A 39 -54.51 -13.57 -34.09
C LEU A 39 -53.57 -12.49 -33.53
N ASN A 40 -52.57 -12.06 -34.31
CA ASN A 40 -51.47 -11.18 -33.87
C ASN A 40 -50.80 -11.67 -32.58
N ALA A 41 -50.54 -12.97 -32.54
CA ALA A 41 -50.20 -13.68 -31.31
C ALA A 41 -48.68 -13.76 -31.01
N TYR A 42 -47.88 -12.98 -31.74
CA TYR A 42 -46.42 -13.00 -31.63
C TYR A 42 -45.90 -11.86 -30.76
N ILE A 43 -44.84 -12.16 -30.00
CA ILE A 43 -43.96 -11.17 -29.38
C ILE A 43 -42.65 -11.14 -30.17
N GLN A 44 -42.21 -9.95 -30.56
CA GLN A 44 -40.94 -9.75 -31.24
C GLN A 44 -39.85 -9.39 -30.23
N TYR A 45 -38.75 -10.14 -30.25
CA TYR A 45 -37.60 -9.92 -29.38
C TYR A 45 -36.31 -10.37 -30.09
N GLU A 46 -35.25 -9.55 -30.06
CA GLU A 46 -33.96 -9.84 -30.75
C GLU A 46 -34.16 -10.28 -32.22
N ASN A 47 -35.04 -9.59 -32.96
CA ASN A 47 -35.41 -9.89 -34.36
C ASN A 47 -36.04 -11.28 -34.60
N ALA A 48 -36.40 -12.01 -33.55
CA ALA A 48 -37.12 -13.27 -33.63
C ALA A 48 -38.55 -13.13 -33.11
N ARG A 49 -39.45 -13.95 -33.65
CA ARG A 49 -40.85 -14.04 -33.20
C ARG A 49 -41.01 -15.19 -32.23
N TYR A 50 -41.63 -14.91 -31.11
CA TYR A 50 -41.93 -15.88 -30.08
C TYR A 50 -43.41 -15.88 -29.72
N ILE A 51 -43.84 -16.97 -29.11
CA ILE A 51 -45.22 -17.22 -28.69
C ILE A 51 -45.18 -17.37 -27.16
N PRO A 52 -45.95 -16.56 -26.42
CA PRO A 52 -46.03 -16.69 -24.97
C PRO A 52 -46.68 -17.99 -24.51
N GLU A 53 -46.18 -18.58 -23.43
CA GLU A 53 -46.75 -19.80 -22.81
C GLU A 53 -48.25 -19.66 -22.52
N ASN A 54 -48.66 -18.51 -21.99
CA ASN A 54 -50.00 -18.25 -21.49
C ASN A 54 -51.09 -18.17 -22.57
N ILE A 55 -50.71 -18.15 -23.85
CA ILE A 55 -51.64 -18.19 -24.98
C ILE A 55 -51.67 -19.53 -25.69
N ILE A 56 -50.79 -20.48 -25.36
CA ILE A 56 -50.66 -21.75 -26.10
C ILE A 56 -51.96 -22.54 -26.06
N CYS A 57 -52.60 -22.64 -24.90
CA CYS A 57 -53.88 -23.35 -24.77
C CYS A 57 -54.99 -22.74 -25.66
N ASP A 58 -55.04 -21.41 -25.77
CA ASP A 58 -56.04 -20.70 -26.60
C ASP A 58 -55.85 -21.02 -28.09
N LEU A 59 -54.66 -21.47 -28.49
CA LEU A 59 -54.37 -21.88 -29.87
C LEU A 59 -54.98 -23.23 -30.24
N THR A 60 -55.59 -23.96 -29.31
CA THR A 60 -56.36 -25.17 -29.63
C THR A 60 -57.75 -24.82 -30.19
N GLU A 61 -58.28 -23.64 -29.87
CA GLU A 61 -59.66 -23.27 -30.19
C GLU A 61 -59.90 -23.00 -31.68
N THR A 62 -61.07 -23.38 -32.17
CA THR A 62 -61.41 -23.22 -33.59
C THR A 62 -61.89 -21.80 -33.90
N ILE A 63 -61.27 -21.15 -34.89
CA ILE A 63 -61.59 -19.76 -35.28
C ILE A 63 -62.31 -19.66 -36.63
N LYS A 64 -63.32 -20.52 -36.88
CA LYS A 64 -63.99 -20.63 -38.18
C LYS A 64 -64.78 -19.37 -38.56
N THR A 65 -65.50 -18.77 -37.61
CA THR A 65 -66.35 -17.59 -37.88
C THR A 65 -65.61 -16.27 -37.63
N LYS A 66 -66.07 -15.19 -38.28
CA LYS A 66 -65.50 -13.84 -38.10
C LYS A 66 -65.63 -13.36 -36.64
N GLU A 67 -66.75 -13.66 -36.00
CA GLU A 67 -67.00 -13.30 -34.60
C GLU A 67 -66.04 -14.01 -33.65
N MET A 68 -65.85 -15.33 -33.81
CA MET A 68 -64.89 -16.10 -33.01
C MET A 68 -63.47 -15.61 -33.20
N LYS A 69 -63.07 -15.28 -34.44
CA LYS A 69 -61.75 -14.68 -34.73
C LYS A 69 -61.54 -13.37 -33.97
N PHE A 70 -62.56 -12.52 -33.93
CA PHE A 70 -62.48 -11.24 -33.24
C PHE A 70 -62.34 -11.43 -31.73
N LYS A 71 -63.22 -12.24 -31.11
CA LYS A 71 -63.17 -12.53 -29.67
C LYS A 71 -61.82 -13.13 -29.26
N MET A 72 -61.35 -14.12 -30.01
CA MET A 72 -60.06 -14.78 -29.74
C MET A 72 -58.88 -13.81 -29.88
N ARG A 73 -58.90 -12.94 -30.90
CA ARG A 73 -57.88 -11.90 -31.06
C ARG A 73 -57.83 -10.98 -29.85
N THR A 74 -58.97 -10.53 -29.35
CA THR A 74 -59.04 -9.66 -28.15
C THR A 74 -58.45 -10.35 -26.92
N ILE A 75 -58.80 -11.62 -26.68
CA ILE A 75 -58.28 -12.40 -25.54
C ILE A 75 -56.75 -12.52 -25.62
N ILE A 76 -56.23 -12.92 -26.80
CA ILE A 76 -54.79 -13.09 -27.02
C ILE A 76 -54.05 -11.76 -26.88
N GLN A 77 -54.60 -10.67 -27.41
CA GLN A 77 -53.98 -9.34 -27.31
C GLN A 77 -53.84 -8.90 -25.85
N ASN A 78 -54.89 -9.06 -25.04
CA ASN A 78 -54.84 -8.73 -23.61
C ASN A 78 -53.77 -9.57 -22.88
N LYS A 79 -53.69 -10.87 -23.19
CA LYS A 79 -52.67 -11.76 -22.62
C LYS A 79 -51.25 -11.36 -23.05
N ILE A 80 -51.06 -10.92 -24.29
CA ILE A 80 -49.76 -10.42 -24.79
C ILE A 80 -49.37 -9.12 -24.12
N GLU A 81 -50.31 -8.20 -23.90
CA GLU A 81 -50.03 -6.94 -23.21
C GLU A 81 -49.52 -7.18 -21.78
N ILE A 82 -50.17 -8.08 -21.04
CA ILE A 82 -49.73 -8.50 -19.71
C ILE A 82 -48.30 -9.06 -19.76
N VAL A 83 -48.00 -9.88 -20.76
CA VAL A 83 -46.66 -10.47 -20.94
C VAL A 83 -45.61 -9.40 -21.24
N ASN A 84 -45.91 -8.47 -22.16
CA ASN A 84 -45.02 -7.35 -22.48
C ASN A 84 -44.74 -6.48 -21.24
N ASN A 85 -45.76 -6.21 -20.43
CA ASN A 85 -45.60 -5.45 -19.19
C ASN A 85 -44.68 -6.17 -18.19
N LYS A 86 -44.80 -7.49 -18.06
CA LYS A 86 -43.91 -8.31 -17.22
C LYS A 86 -42.47 -8.31 -17.76
N ILE A 87 -42.28 -8.47 -19.06
CA ILE A 87 -40.96 -8.41 -19.71
C ILE A 87 -40.31 -7.03 -19.49
N ASN A 88 -41.07 -5.94 -19.69
CA ASN A 88 -40.59 -4.58 -19.48
C ASN A 88 -40.25 -4.29 -18.02
N LYS A 89 -41.00 -4.86 -17.07
CA LYS A 89 -40.66 -4.79 -15.64
C LYS A 89 -39.35 -5.51 -15.35
N TYR A 90 -39.18 -6.74 -15.84
CA TYR A 90 -37.94 -7.51 -15.70
C TYR A 90 -36.70 -6.74 -16.20
N PHE A 91 -36.80 -6.05 -17.33
CA PHE A 91 -35.70 -5.24 -17.83
C PHE A 91 -35.43 -3.99 -16.99
N ARG A 92 -36.47 -3.32 -16.48
CA ARG A 92 -36.31 -2.17 -15.59
C ARG A 92 -35.58 -2.54 -14.30
N ASP A 93 -36.03 -3.62 -13.64
CA ASP A 93 -35.47 -4.08 -12.38
C ASP A 93 -33.99 -4.52 -12.55
N ASN A 94 -33.65 -5.19 -13.67
CA ASN A 94 -32.28 -5.56 -13.97
C ASN A 94 -31.36 -4.38 -14.35
N ASN A 95 -31.88 -3.36 -15.02
CA ASN A 95 -31.09 -2.15 -15.33
C ASN A 95 -30.77 -1.32 -14.09
N GLN A 96 -31.66 -1.28 -13.10
CA GLN A 96 -31.36 -0.66 -11.81
C GLN A 96 -30.23 -1.39 -11.07
N ASN A 97 -30.24 -2.73 -11.09
CA ASN A 97 -29.18 -3.54 -10.48
C ASN A 97 -27.81 -3.32 -11.15
N ASN A 98 -27.78 -3.18 -12.48
CA ASN A 98 -26.55 -2.86 -13.22
C ASN A 98 -26.01 -1.45 -12.91
N LYS A 99 -26.89 -0.45 -12.70
CA LYS A 99 -26.47 0.89 -12.29
C LYS A 99 -25.78 0.88 -10.91
N THR A 100 -26.30 0.08 -9.98
CA THR A 100 -25.70 -0.13 -8.65
C THR A 100 -24.35 -0.84 -8.74
N LEU A 101 -24.20 -1.81 -9.65
CA LEU A 101 -22.95 -2.55 -9.85
C LEU A 101 -21.86 -1.67 -10.48
N ILE A 102 -22.19 -0.83 -11.47
CA ILE A 102 -21.25 0.11 -12.10
C ILE A 102 -20.71 1.12 -11.08
N ASN A 103 -21.55 1.64 -10.18
CA ASN A 103 -21.11 2.53 -9.11
C ASN A 103 -20.14 1.83 -8.13
N LYS A 104 -20.39 0.55 -7.83
CA LYS A 104 -19.52 -0.25 -6.97
C LYS A 104 -18.15 -0.52 -7.63
N THR A 105 -18.12 -0.77 -8.94
CA THR A 105 -16.89 -0.98 -9.71
C THR A 105 -16.05 0.30 -9.86
N ASN A 106 -16.69 1.45 -10.02
CA ASN A 106 -15.98 2.73 -10.07
C ASN A 106 -15.32 3.08 -8.73
N ASN A 107 -15.98 2.79 -7.61
CA ASN A 107 -15.39 2.99 -6.28
C ASN A 107 -14.17 2.08 -6.04
N MET A 108 -14.20 0.83 -6.51
CA MET A 108 -13.04 -0.07 -6.43
C MET A 108 -11.84 0.40 -7.27
N LYS A 109 -12.09 1.00 -8.45
CA LYS A 109 -11.01 1.59 -9.27
C LYS A 109 -10.37 2.82 -8.61
N ILE A 110 -11.17 3.67 -7.96
CA ILE A 110 -10.66 4.85 -7.23
C ILE A 110 -9.77 4.42 -6.06
N GLN A 111 -10.20 3.42 -5.28
CA GLN A 111 -9.38 2.86 -4.20
C GLN A 111 -8.04 2.30 -4.71
N ASN A 112 -8.02 1.73 -5.91
CA ASN A 112 -6.79 1.19 -6.49
C ASN A 112 -5.79 2.30 -6.88
N ILE A 113 -6.29 3.44 -7.39
CA ILE A 113 -5.44 4.61 -7.72
C ILE A 113 -4.85 5.24 -6.46
N GLU A 114 -5.63 5.37 -5.39
CA GLU A 114 -5.13 5.86 -4.10
C GLU A 114 -4.05 4.94 -3.53
N THR A 115 -4.20 3.62 -3.71
CA THR A 115 -3.23 2.63 -3.23
C THR A 115 -1.91 2.70 -4.01
N GLU A 116 -1.94 2.88 -5.34
CA GLU A 116 -0.73 3.07 -6.15
C GLU A 116 0.04 4.35 -5.78
N LYS A 117 -0.68 5.45 -5.51
CA LYS A 117 -0.06 6.71 -5.08
C LYS A 117 0.64 6.56 -3.73
N ILE A 118 -0.02 5.92 -2.75
CA ILE A 118 0.56 5.64 -1.44
C ILE A 118 1.81 4.76 -1.57
N ASN A 119 1.79 3.74 -2.44
CA ASN A 119 2.94 2.87 -2.67
C ASN A 119 4.15 3.62 -3.25
N ASN A 120 3.92 4.56 -4.18
CA ASN A 120 5.00 5.37 -4.74
C ASN A 120 5.61 6.32 -3.70
N GLU A 121 4.78 7.00 -2.90
CA GLU A 121 5.24 7.86 -1.80
C GLU A 121 6.04 7.05 -0.76
N LEU A 122 5.63 5.80 -0.46
CA LEU A 122 6.35 4.91 0.44
C LEU A 122 7.74 4.52 -0.09
N ILE A 123 7.87 4.29 -1.40
CA ILE A 123 9.16 3.99 -2.06
C ILE A 123 10.11 5.18 -1.93
N GLU A 124 9.64 6.40 -2.22
CA GLU A 124 10.45 7.62 -2.11
C GLU A 124 10.93 7.86 -0.67
N ILE A 125 10.04 7.68 0.33
CA ILE A 125 10.41 7.78 1.74
C ILE A 125 11.48 6.75 2.10
N LYS A 126 11.35 5.50 1.62
CA LYS A 126 12.31 4.43 1.89
C LYS A 126 13.69 4.75 1.32
N GLU A 127 13.75 5.32 0.12
CA GLU A 127 15.02 5.78 -0.48
C GLU A 127 15.63 6.96 0.27
N ALA A 128 14.82 7.92 0.71
CA ALA A 128 15.27 9.06 1.51
C ALA A 128 15.88 8.61 2.85
N ILE A 129 15.22 7.68 3.54
CA ILE A 129 15.73 7.08 4.80
C ILE A 129 17.06 6.37 4.56
N LYS A 130 17.19 5.61 3.47
CA LYS A 130 18.44 4.91 3.12
C LYS A 130 19.59 5.90 2.94
N LYS A 131 19.40 6.96 2.14
CA LYS A 131 20.41 8.00 1.91
C LYS A 131 20.84 8.72 3.19
N LEU A 132 19.88 9.06 4.07
CA LEU A 132 20.17 9.67 5.37
C LEU A 132 21.00 8.74 6.26
N THR A 133 20.69 7.44 6.26
CA THR A 133 21.41 6.44 7.05
C THR A 133 22.85 6.30 6.58
N GLU A 134 23.07 6.23 5.27
CA GLU A 134 24.41 6.16 4.66
C GLU A 134 25.24 7.40 5.00
N LYS A 135 24.68 8.60 4.85
CA LYS A 135 25.35 9.86 5.19
C LYS A 135 25.73 9.93 6.67
N THR A 136 24.83 9.51 7.56
CA THR A 136 25.08 9.51 9.01
C THR A 136 26.22 8.55 9.36
N GLN A 137 26.28 7.36 8.74
CA GLN A 137 27.38 6.41 8.95
C GLN A 137 28.72 6.97 8.49
N GLU A 138 28.76 7.64 7.34
CA GLU A 138 29.99 8.26 6.82
C GLU A 138 30.50 9.37 7.73
N GLU A 139 29.62 10.28 8.17
CA GLU A 139 29.98 11.34 9.11
C GLU A 139 30.48 10.78 10.45
N THR A 140 29.86 9.71 10.94
CA THR A 140 30.29 9.05 12.20
C THR A 140 31.69 8.47 12.06
N LYS A 141 31.98 7.76 10.96
CA LYS A 141 33.31 7.22 10.68
C LYS A 141 34.38 8.32 10.58
N ASN A 142 34.05 9.45 9.94
CA ASN A 142 34.97 10.58 9.84
C ASN A 142 35.29 11.18 11.22
N LYS A 143 34.27 11.36 12.07
CA LYS A 143 34.47 11.84 13.45
C LYS A 143 35.29 10.85 14.29
N ASP A 144 35.06 9.55 14.16
CA ASP A 144 35.85 8.53 14.87
C ASP A 144 37.34 8.59 14.47
N ASN A 145 37.62 8.75 13.18
CA ASN A 145 39.00 8.91 12.69
C ASN A 145 39.66 10.18 13.24
N GLU A 146 38.91 11.28 13.36
CA GLU A 146 39.41 12.54 13.92
C GLU A 146 39.70 12.39 15.42
N ILE A 147 38.81 11.72 16.17
CA ILE A 147 39.02 11.39 17.59
C ILE A 147 40.28 10.54 17.78
N ILE A 148 40.53 9.55 16.92
CA ILE A 148 41.73 8.71 16.98
C ILE A 148 43.00 9.57 16.80
N LYS A 149 43.01 10.48 15.83
CA LYS A 149 44.16 11.39 15.60
C LYS A 149 44.40 12.30 16.80
N LEU A 150 43.36 12.93 17.33
CA LEU A 150 43.47 13.80 18.50
C LEU A 150 43.96 13.04 19.74
N LYS A 151 43.49 11.81 19.97
CA LYS A 151 43.99 10.96 21.06
C LYS A 151 45.48 10.66 20.92
N ALA A 152 45.96 10.39 19.70
CA ALA A 152 47.37 10.15 19.45
C ALA A 152 48.23 11.41 19.70
N GLU A 153 47.73 12.59 19.33
CA GLU A 153 48.41 13.86 19.55
C GLU A 153 48.48 14.24 21.05
N ILE A 154 47.37 14.07 21.77
CA ILE A 154 47.33 14.23 23.24
C ILE A 154 48.35 13.32 23.92
N LYS A 155 48.46 12.06 23.49
CA LYS A 155 49.44 11.11 24.04
C LYS A 155 50.88 11.60 23.82
N LYS A 156 51.22 12.03 22.60
CA LYS A 156 52.55 12.57 22.29
C LYS A 156 52.89 13.81 23.11
N LEU A 157 51.94 14.74 23.25
CA LEU A 157 52.11 15.93 24.08
C LEU A 157 52.34 15.56 25.55
N THR A 158 51.57 14.61 26.07
CA THR A 158 51.70 14.13 27.45
C THR A 158 53.08 13.51 27.70
N GLU A 159 53.55 12.66 26.79
CA GLU A 159 54.89 12.04 26.86
C GLU A 159 55.99 13.10 26.84
N LYS A 160 55.90 14.08 25.93
CA LYS A 160 56.86 15.19 25.83
C LYS A 160 56.89 16.04 27.11
N THR A 161 55.72 16.40 27.65
CA THR A 161 55.63 17.18 28.89
C THR A 161 56.21 16.42 30.09
N GLN A 162 56.00 15.10 30.16
CA GLN A 162 56.59 14.27 31.21
C GLN A 162 58.12 14.23 31.12
N GLU A 163 58.67 14.10 29.91
CA GLU A 163 60.12 14.13 29.68
C GLU A 163 60.74 15.47 30.05
N GLU A 164 60.14 16.58 29.61
CA GLU A 164 60.58 17.93 29.96
C GLU A 164 60.55 18.17 31.48
N THR A 165 59.53 17.66 32.16
CA THR A 165 59.41 17.76 33.62
C THR A 165 60.52 16.99 34.33
N LYS A 166 60.78 15.73 33.92
CA LYS A 166 61.90 14.93 34.44
C LYS A 166 63.26 15.60 34.24
N ASN A 167 63.47 16.21 33.08
CA ASN A 167 64.71 16.92 32.79
C ASN A 167 64.89 18.12 33.73
N LYS A 168 63.83 18.91 33.94
CA LYS A 168 63.85 20.03 34.91
C LYS A 168 64.05 19.56 36.35
N ASP A 169 63.41 18.47 36.77
CA ASP A 169 63.61 17.90 38.10
C ASP A 169 65.07 17.47 38.33
N ASN A 170 65.68 16.82 37.33
CA ASN A 170 67.10 16.45 37.38
C ASN A 170 68.03 17.67 37.47
N GLU A 171 67.73 18.75 36.75
CA GLU A 171 68.47 20.00 36.80
C GLU A 171 68.35 20.67 38.18
N ILE A 172 67.14 20.70 38.76
CA ILE A 172 66.90 21.18 40.12
C ILE A 172 67.70 20.35 41.15
N ILE A 173 67.76 19.02 41.00
CA ILE A 173 68.55 18.15 41.88
C ILE A 173 70.04 18.51 41.80
N LYS A 174 70.59 18.71 40.60
CA LYS A 174 71.99 19.12 40.42
C LYS A 174 72.27 20.48 41.06
N LEU A 175 71.44 21.48 40.81
CA LEU A 175 71.56 22.81 41.40
C LEU A 175 71.48 22.77 42.93
N LYS A 176 70.55 22.00 43.51
CA LYS A 176 70.47 21.79 44.97
C LYS A 176 71.76 21.19 45.53
N ALA A 177 72.36 20.22 44.84
CA ALA A 177 73.62 19.61 45.27
C ALA A 177 74.80 20.60 45.20
N GLU A 178 74.86 21.45 44.18
CA GLU A 178 75.88 22.51 44.08
C GLU A 178 75.73 23.56 45.18
N ILE A 179 74.51 24.03 45.45
CA ILE A 179 74.21 24.95 46.56
C ILE A 179 74.66 24.34 47.89
N LYS A 180 74.38 23.04 48.12
CA LYS A 180 74.83 22.33 49.32
C LYS A 180 76.37 22.31 49.45
N LYS A 181 77.08 21.98 48.37
CA LYS A 181 78.55 22.00 48.37
C LYS A 181 79.13 23.38 48.62
N LEU A 182 78.53 24.43 48.04
CA LEU A 182 78.96 25.81 48.24
C LEU A 182 78.74 26.26 49.69
N THR A 183 77.60 25.92 50.29
CA THR A 183 77.29 26.22 51.69
C THR A 183 78.20 25.46 52.68
N GLU A 184 78.53 24.20 52.42
CA GLU A 184 79.51 23.44 53.20
C GLU A 184 80.92 24.06 53.09
N LYS A 185 81.32 24.51 51.89
CA LYS A 185 82.60 25.22 51.67
C LYS A 185 82.66 26.58 52.39
N THR A 186 81.58 27.33 52.43
CA THR A 186 81.56 28.63 53.14
C THR A 186 81.56 28.44 54.65
N GLN A 187 80.82 27.45 55.18
CA GLN A 187 80.85 27.10 56.60
C GLN A 187 82.24 26.62 57.05
N THR A 188 82.90 25.75 56.28
CA THR A 188 84.27 25.29 56.59
C THR A 188 85.29 26.43 56.55
N LYS A 189 85.21 27.35 55.57
CA LYS A 189 86.05 28.56 55.55
C LYS A 189 85.81 29.45 56.77
N PHE A 190 84.56 29.60 57.23
CA PHE A 190 84.23 30.37 58.43
C PHE A 190 84.80 29.73 59.71
N ILE A 191 84.75 28.40 59.82
CA ILE A 191 85.34 27.63 60.94
C ILE A 191 86.88 27.76 60.96
N ILE A 192 87.54 27.69 59.79
CA ILE A 192 88.99 27.88 59.70
C ILE A 192 89.37 29.31 60.13
N LYS A 193 88.61 30.31 59.66
CA LYS A 193 88.86 31.71 59.98
C LYS A 193 88.65 32.01 61.48
N SER A 194 87.64 31.41 62.11
CA SER A 194 87.41 31.56 63.56
C SER A 194 88.48 30.86 64.40
N LYS A 195 89.01 29.71 63.97
CA LYS A 195 90.15 29.05 64.63
C LYS A 195 91.47 29.84 64.49
N SER A 196 91.71 30.52 63.36
CA SER A 196 92.89 31.38 63.23
C SER A 196 92.83 32.65 64.08
N TYR A 197 91.63 33.12 64.46
CA TYR A 197 91.48 34.18 65.47
C TYR A 197 91.61 33.70 66.92
N SER A 198 91.45 32.40 67.22
CA SER A 198 91.68 31.86 68.57
C SER A 198 93.13 31.47 68.86
N ASN A 199 94.00 31.42 67.84
CA ASN A 199 95.42 31.12 67.97
C ASN A 199 96.31 32.38 67.95
N VAL A 200 95.74 33.56 68.20
CA VAL A 200 96.54 34.76 68.47
C VAL A 200 97.21 34.55 69.83
N PRO A 201 98.55 34.53 69.93
CA PRO A 201 99.21 34.36 71.22
C PRO A 201 98.86 35.55 72.11
N ASP A 202 98.34 35.24 73.30
CA ASP A 202 98.09 36.19 74.37
C ASP A 202 99.40 36.90 74.71
N LYS A 203 99.63 38.07 74.11
CA LYS A 203 100.58 39.04 74.63
C LYS A 203 99.92 39.72 75.82
N LYS A 204 100.12 39.17 77.02
CA LYS A 204 100.01 39.87 78.31
C LYS A 204 100.53 38.99 79.46
N ASN A 205 101.77 39.22 79.88
CA ASN A 205 102.10 39.86 81.15
C ASN A 205 103.59 39.69 81.49
N ILE A 206 104.23 40.84 81.73
CA ILE A 206 105.32 41.13 82.68
C ILE A 206 106.61 40.32 82.53
#